data_AF-A0A1F4QXZ7-F1
#
_entry.id   AF-A0A1F4QXZ7-F1
#
_cell.length_a   1.000
_cell.length_b   1.000
_cell.length_c   1.000
_cell.angle_alpha   90.00
_cell.angle_beta   90.00
_cell.angle_gamma   90.00
#
_symmetry.space_group_name_H-M   'P 1'
#
loop_
_entity.id
_entity.type
_entity.pdbx_description
1 polymer ?
#
loop_
_entity_poly.entity_id
_entity_poly.type
_entity_poly.pdbx_seq_one_letter_code
_entity_poly.pdbx_strand_id
1 'polypeptide(L)'
;MNSHPIKTGLVKSLLLALLWHSGYFFQAAWPQEENNLPDYFTKIESGADLPQKIVQAANRFRKENSGDRFWVGYGFEPREDIHFHDICIHDDGGISISRGGPGTVIREEDDLKTHALHALSQLGDEEATKKLSAQKREFIKSDCEDWGVFYLLESESLSVDRIKLIHFRSRKMFKEYPVFWLGEQETNGSFEYLAGIIQNKEYTERVIEPAIFVISLHDHPQTIGFLQKIAGGKQTAEIRKSAAFWLGQIPGDDSFAALAGLFKDEKNRDMKEQIIFAISQHGSEKVTDQLVKIANSDPDFEIRKKAIFWLGQMAGRKTLEALGDIAESDDETEIKTNAIFAISQHKDQEHAVELLMDIARHNKNSEVRKKAMFWLGQTADPRAVAFFKQVLVE
;
A
#
# COMPACT_ATOMS: atom_id res chain seq x y z
N MET A 1 13.85 48.05 -2.25
CA MET A 1 12.54 48.53 -2.72
C MET A 1 11.47 47.71 -2.02
N ASN A 2 10.50 48.40 -1.44
CA ASN A 2 9.57 47.89 -0.42
C ASN A 2 8.79 46.64 -0.84
N SER A 3 8.85 45.59 -0.01
CA SER A 3 7.91 44.47 -0.02
C SER A 3 6.65 44.87 0.76
N HIS A 4 5.52 44.99 0.06
CA HIS A 4 4.22 45.05 0.71
C HIS A 4 3.71 43.62 0.98
N PRO A 5 3.20 43.31 2.18
CA PRO A 5 2.52 42.05 2.42
C PRO A 5 1.14 42.10 1.75
N ILE A 6 0.91 41.19 0.80
CA ILE A 6 -0.42 40.96 0.24
C ILE A 6 -1.29 40.42 1.38
N LYS A 7 -2.36 41.15 1.72
CA LYS A 7 -3.35 40.75 2.72
C LYS A 7 -4.01 39.43 2.29
N THR A 8 -3.68 38.35 2.99
CA THR A 8 -4.25 36.99 2.85
C THR A 8 -5.78 36.94 2.94
N GLY A 9 -6.43 37.98 3.44
CA GLY A 9 -7.88 38.10 3.47
C GLY A 9 -8.55 38.26 2.11
N LEU A 10 -7.93 38.98 1.14
CA LEU A 10 -8.59 39.27 -0.15
C LEU A 10 -8.62 38.06 -1.10
N VAL A 11 -7.62 37.18 -0.99
CA VAL A 11 -7.53 35.95 -1.82
C VAL A 11 -8.58 34.92 -1.36
N LYS A 12 -8.81 34.80 -0.04
CA LYS A 12 -9.93 33.99 0.50
C LYS A 12 -11.29 34.49 0.00
N SER A 13 -11.51 35.81 -0.01
CA SER A 13 -12.80 36.40 -0.41
C SER A 13 -13.11 36.26 -1.91
N LEU A 14 -12.10 36.34 -2.79
CA LEU A 14 -12.31 36.16 -4.23
C LEU A 14 -12.54 34.69 -4.63
N LEU A 15 -11.93 33.74 -3.93
CA LEU A 15 -12.15 32.30 -4.16
C LEU A 15 -13.52 31.83 -3.63
N LEU A 16 -13.99 32.37 -2.50
CA LEU A 16 -15.33 32.09 -1.96
C LEU A 16 -16.46 32.64 -2.85
N ALA A 17 -16.23 33.76 -3.55
CA ALA A 17 -17.23 34.36 -4.44
C ALA A 17 -17.57 33.51 -5.68
N LEU A 18 -16.67 32.62 -6.12
CA LEU A 18 -16.91 31.70 -7.23
C LEU A 18 -17.68 30.42 -6.82
N LEU A 19 -17.84 30.17 -5.53
CA LEU A 19 -18.52 28.98 -5.01
C LEU A 19 -20.00 29.22 -4.63
N TRP A 20 -20.48 30.46 -4.70
CA TRP A 20 -21.78 30.85 -4.14
C TRP A 20 -22.98 30.80 -5.13
N HIS A 21 -22.79 30.27 -6.34
CA HIS A 21 -23.85 30.21 -7.37
C HIS A 21 -24.43 28.82 -7.69
N SER A 22 -24.14 27.79 -6.90
CA SER A 22 -24.84 26.49 -7.04
C SER A 22 -25.46 26.06 -5.72
N GLY A 23 -26.72 26.47 -5.51
CA GLY A 23 -27.56 25.89 -4.49
C GLY A 23 -27.73 24.39 -4.75
N TYR A 24 -27.23 23.56 -3.83
CA TYR A 24 -27.57 22.15 -3.75
C TYR A 24 -27.68 21.76 -2.28
N PHE A 25 -28.91 21.54 -1.84
CA PHE A 25 -29.20 20.71 -0.67
C PHE A 25 -28.85 19.27 -1.05
N PHE A 26 -27.97 18.61 -0.29
CA PHE A 26 -27.87 17.14 -0.33
C PHE A 26 -28.05 16.59 1.08
N GLN A 27 -29.23 16.05 1.29
CA GLN A 27 -29.49 14.98 2.23
C GLN A 27 -28.79 13.74 1.63
N ALA A 28 -27.78 13.21 2.30
CA ALA A 28 -27.06 12.02 1.84
C ALA A 28 -28.01 10.81 1.91
N ALA A 29 -28.74 10.59 0.83
CA ALA A 29 -29.47 9.37 0.56
C ALA A 29 -28.79 8.72 -0.65
N TRP A 30 -28.30 7.50 -0.44
CA TRP A 30 -27.79 6.60 -1.47
C TRP A 30 -28.75 6.58 -2.68
N PRO A 31 -28.32 7.00 -3.88
CA PRO A 31 -29.13 6.77 -5.07
C PRO A 31 -29.12 5.27 -5.34
N GLN A 32 -30.32 4.67 -5.35
CA GLN A 32 -30.52 3.30 -5.80
C GLN A 32 -30.27 3.22 -7.32
N GLU A 33 -29.04 2.91 -7.73
CA GLU A 33 -28.78 2.42 -9.08
C GLU A 33 -28.77 0.88 -9.05
N GLU A 34 -29.96 0.31 -8.92
CA GLU A 34 -30.24 -1.13 -8.93
C GLU A 34 -30.06 -1.82 -10.30
N ASN A 35 -29.62 -1.12 -11.35
CA ASN A 35 -29.97 -1.50 -12.73
C ASN A 35 -28.89 -2.13 -13.61
N ASN A 36 -27.78 -2.66 -13.07
CA ASN A 36 -26.77 -3.27 -13.94
C ASN A 36 -26.04 -4.51 -13.39
N LEU A 37 -26.65 -5.27 -12.48
CA LEU A 37 -26.11 -6.59 -12.08
C LEU A 37 -26.17 -7.56 -13.27
N PRO A 38 -25.15 -8.41 -13.47
CA PRO A 38 -25.20 -9.44 -14.50
C PRO A 38 -26.41 -10.37 -14.35
N ASP A 39 -26.98 -10.82 -15.47
CA ASP A 39 -28.17 -11.68 -15.51
C ASP A 39 -28.00 -13.04 -14.80
N TYR A 40 -26.75 -13.49 -14.64
CA TYR A 40 -26.39 -14.71 -13.91
C TYR A 40 -26.28 -14.52 -12.39
N PHE A 41 -26.59 -13.33 -11.86
CA PHE A 41 -26.62 -13.07 -10.42
C PHE A 41 -28.02 -13.19 -9.86
N THR A 42 -28.11 -13.81 -8.69
CA THR A 42 -29.35 -13.92 -7.93
C THR A 42 -29.30 -13.00 -6.72
N LYS A 43 -30.10 -11.93 -6.71
CA LYS A 43 -30.12 -10.97 -5.60
C LYS A 43 -30.77 -11.58 -4.34
N ILE A 44 -30.20 -11.26 -3.18
CA ILE A 44 -30.73 -11.58 -1.86
C ILE A 44 -31.13 -10.28 -1.17
N GLU A 45 -32.44 -10.09 -0.99
CA GLU A 45 -33.02 -8.84 -0.46
C GLU A 45 -33.34 -8.91 1.03
N SER A 46 -33.31 -10.11 1.62
CA SER A 46 -33.64 -10.35 3.03
C SER A 46 -32.39 -10.58 3.89
N GLY A 47 -32.45 -10.11 5.15
CA GLY A 47 -31.37 -10.22 6.14
C GLY A 47 -30.91 -8.84 6.63
N ALA A 48 -30.76 -8.70 7.95
CA ALA A 48 -30.38 -7.44 8.58
C ALA A 48 -28.86 -7.17 8.52
N ASP A 49 -28.06 -8.23 8.42
CA ASP A 49 -26.60 -8.17 8.41
C ASP A 49 -26.02 -9.19 7.40
N LEU A 50 -24.72 -9.09 7.17
CA LEU A 50 -23.99 -9.94 6.22
C LEU A 50 -24.13 -11.45 6.55
N PRO A 51 -23.93 -11.93 7.80
CA PRO A 51 -24.16 -13.33 8.15
C PRO A 51 -25.58 -13.83 7.83
N GLN A 52 -26.62 -13.04 8.15
CA GLN A 52 -27.99 -13.41 7.85
C GLN A 52 -28.23 -13.50 6.34
N LYS A 53 -27.73 -12.55 5.56
CA LYS A 53 -27.84 -12.57 4.09
C LYS A 53 -27.16 -13.81 3.49
N ILE A 54 -26.01 -14.22 4.02
CA ILE A 54 -25.32 -15.46 3.62
C ILE A 54 -26.19 -16.69 3.89
N VAL A 55 -26.82 -16.75 5.07
CA VAL A 55 -27.76 -17.84 5.41
C VAL A 55 -28.97 -17.86 4.48
N GLN A 56 -29.52 -16.70 4.12
CA GLN A 56 -30.62 -16.60 3.16
C GLN A 56 -30.21 -17.07 1.76
N ALA A 57 -29.01 -16.68 1.31
CA ALA A 57 -28.44 -17.17 0.05
C ALA A 57 -28.30 -18.70 0.05
N ALA A 58 -27.80 -19.28 1.13
CA ALA A 58 -27.66 -20.73 1.27
C ALA A 58 -29.01 -21.47 1.23
N ASN A 59 -30.02 -20.96 1.95
CA ASN A 59 -31.36 -21.53 1.94
C ASN A 59 -31.97 -21.50 0.54
N ARG A 60 -31.77 -20.40 -0.19
CA ARG A 60 -32.23 -20.26 -1.57
C ARG A 60 -31.49 -21.21 -2.50
N PHE A 61 -30.16 -21.30 -2.40
CA PHE A 61 -29.34 -22.24 -3.15
C PHE A 61 -29.83 -23.68 -2.97
N ARG A 62 -29.99 -24.15 -1.73
CA ARG A 62 -30.44 -25.51 -1.40
C ARG A 62 -31.84 -25.85 -1.92
N LYS A 63 -32.68 -24.83 -2.16
CA LYS A 63 -34.02 -25.02 -2.74
C LYS A 63 -34.00 -25.07 -4.27
N GLU A 64 -33.13 -24.27 -4.90
CA GLU A 64 -33.16 -24.02 -6.34
C GLU A 64 -32.09 -24.81 -7.12
N ASN A 65 -31.10 -25.39 -6.44
CA ASN A 65 -29.94 -26.01 -7.05
C ASN A 65 -29.59 -27.36 -6.39
N SER A 66 -28.87 -28.21 -7.13
CA SER A 66 -28.41 -29.54 -6.67
C SER A 66 -26.89 -29.65 -6.49
N GLY A 67 -26.17 -28.53 -6.49
CA GLY A 67 -24.72 -28.49 -6.29
C GLY A 67 -24.32 -28.51 -4.82
N ASP A 68 -23.02 -28.65 -4.57
CA ASP A 68 -22.40 -28.63 -3.23
C ASP A 68 -21.82 -27.26 -2.86
N ARG A 69 -21.65 -26.36 -3.84
CA ARG A 69 -21.01 -25.06 -3.65
C ARG A 69 -21.70 -23.94 -4.40
N PHE A 70 -21.58 -22.73 -3.87
CA PHE A 70 -22.14 -21.52 -4.46
C PHE A 70 -21.32 -20.30 -4.06
N TRP A 71 -21.39 -19.25 -4.87
CA TRP A 71 -20.79 -17.97 -4.56
C TRP A 71 -21.80 -17.07 -3.86
N VAL A 72 -21.34 -16.36 -2.84
CA VAL A 72 -21.98 -15.12 -2.38
C VAL A 72 -21.03 -13.96 -2.62
N GLY A 73 -21.55 -12.79 -2.93
CA GLY A 73 -20.74 -11.60 -3.15
C GLY A 73 -21.41 -10.32 -2.71
N TYR A 74 -20.59 -9.32 -2.38
CA TYR A 74 -21.05 -7.99 -2.04
C TYR A 74 -20.01 -6.92 -2.43
N GLY A 75 -20.49 -5.69 -2.61
CA GLY A 75 -19.68 -4.49 -2.72
C GLY A 75 -19.43 -3.86 -1.34
N PHE A 76 -18.33 -3.12 -1.23
CA PHE A 76 -17.93 -2.41 -0.02
C PHE A 76 -17.18 -1.14 -0.41
N GLU A 77 -17.21 -0.14 0.47
CA GLU A 77 -16.45 1.10 0.27
C GLU A 77 -14.98 0.90 0.70
N PRO A 78 -14.01 1.01 -0.23
CA PRO A 78 -12.61 0.91 0.12
C PRO A 78 -12.06 2.24 0.67
N ARG A 79 -10.82 2.23 1.17
CA ARG A 79 -10.07 3.44 1.54
C ARG A 79 -9.89 4.38 0.35
N GLU A 80 -9.78 5.67 0.64
CA GLU A 80 -9.71 6.71 -0.40
C GLU A 80 -8.53 6.60 -1.36
N ASP A 81 -7.44 5.95 -0.95
CA ASP A 81 -6.23 5.74 -1.76
C ASP A 81 -6.26 4.47 -2.62
N ILE A 82 -7.37 3.71 -2.59
CA ILE A 82 -7.51 2.49 -3.40
C ILE A 82 -8.20 2.80 -4.72
N HIS A 83 -7.51 2.45 -5.80
CA HIS A 83 -8.06 2.38 -7.14
C HIS A 83 -8.02 0.93 -7.60
N PHE A 84 -9.17 0.34 -7.91
CA PHE A 84 -9.26 -1.08 -8.26
C PHE A 84 -8.50 -1.41 -9.56
N HIS A 85 -8.35 -0.44 -10.45
CA HIS A 85 -7.53 -0.57 -11.67
C HIS A 85 -6.03 -0.76 -11.38
N ASP A 86 -5.54 -0.34 -10.22
CA ASP A 86 -4.14 -0.53 -9.80
C ASP A 86 -3.90 -1.92 -9.19
N ILE A 87 -4.96 -2.67 -8.88
CA ILE A 87 -4.87 -4.01 -8.29
C ILE A 87 -4.60 -5.03 -9.40
N CYS A 88 -3.43 -5.64 -9.35
CA CYS A 88 -3.04 -6.75 -10.21
C CYS A 88 -3.18 -8.07 -9.45
N ILE A 89 -3.92 -9.01 -10.04
CA ILE A 89 -4.01 -10.40 -9.58
C ILE A 89 -3.23 -11.25 -10.58
N HIS A 90 -2.16 -11.89 -10.11
CA HIS A 90 -1.24 -12.69 -10.91
C HIS A 90 -1.76 -14.12 -11.08
N ASP A 91 -1.25 -14.83 -12.09
CA ASP A 91 -1.67 -16.20 -12.42
C ASP A 91 -1.41 -17.22 -11.29
N ASP A 92 -0.39 -16.96 -10.46
CA ASP A 92 -0.05 -17.74 -9.27
C ASP A 92 -0.96 -17.43 -8.06
N GLY A 93 -1.89 -16.48 -8.21
CA GLY A 93 -2.78 -16.00 -7.16
C GLY A 93 -2.19 -14.89 -6.30
N GLY A 94 -0.96 -14.45 -6.59
CA GLY A 94 -0.36 -13.28 -5.95
C GLY A 94 -1.16 -12.00 -6.23
N ILE A 95 -1.16 -11.08 -5.27
CA ILE A 95 -1.86 -9.79 -5.39
C ILE A 95 -0.87 -8.66 -5.15
N SER A 96 -0.85 -7.67 -6.03
CA SER A 96 -0.04 -6.46 -5.89
C SER A 96 -0.83 -5.22 -6.25
N ILE A 97 -0.52 -4.09 -5.60
CA ILE A 97 -1.06 -2.77 -5.98
C ILE A 97 0.04 -2.03 -6.73
N SER A 98 -0.18 -1.76 -8.00
CA SER A 98 0.70 -0.94 -8.83
C SER A 98 0.48 0.52 -8.43
N ARG A 99 1.25 1.02 -7.46
CA ARG A 99 1.32 2.47 -7.25
C ARG A 99 2.08 3.05 -8.43
N GLY A 100 1.36 3.68 -9.36
CA GLY A 100 2.02 4.59 -10.30
C GLY A 100 2.88 5.57 -9.51
N GLY A 101 4.01 5.98 -10.09
CA GLY A 101 4.87 6.98 -9.46
C GLY A 101 4.10 8.27 -9.11
N PRO A 102 4.70 9.24 -8.42
CA PRO A 102 4.06 10.53 -8.20
C PRO A 102 3.66 11.12 -9.56
N GLY A 103 2.38 11.00 -9.92
CA GLY A 103 1.91 11.19 -11.30
C GLY A 103 1.25 9.98 -11.97
N THR A 104 0.76 8.95 -11.25
CA THR A 104 -0.48 8.30 -11.71
C THR A 104 -1.52 9.38 -11.70
N VAL A 105 -1.64 9.99 -12.87
CA VAL A 105 -2.70 10.89 -13.26
C VAL A 105 -3.97 10.19 -12.82
N ILE A 106 -4.49 10.59 -11.65
CA ILE A 106 -5.92 10.58 -11.50
C ILE A 106 -6.37 11.23 -12.79
N ARG A 107 -7.21 10.58 -13.57
CA ARG A 107 -8.07 11.31 -14.51
C ARG A 107 -9.02 12.20 -13.69
N GLU A 108 -8.51 12.91 -12.68
CA GLU A 108 -8.96 14.21 -12.26
C GLU A 108 -8.80 14.99 -13.54
N GLU A 109 -9.92 15.25 -14.18
CA GLU A 109 -10.02 16.28 -15.17
C GLU A 109 -9.13 17.45 -14.73
N ASP A 110 -8.42 18.07 -15.69
CA ASP A 110 -7.82 19.40 -15.57
C ASP A 110 -8.89 20.47 -15.25
N ASP A 111 -9.80 20.20 -14.31
CA ASP A 111 -10.79 21.10 -13.79
C ASP A 111 -10.08 21.94 -12.72
N LEU A 112 -9.94 23.24 -13.04
CA LEU A 112 -9.51 24.27 -12.10
C LEU A 112 -10.26 24.18 -10.76
N LYS A 113 -11.48 23.67 -10.75
CA LYS A 113 -12.30 23.50 -9.54
C LYS A 113 -11.69 22.50 -8.56
N THR A 114 -11.21 21.34 -9.01
CA THR A 114 -10.57 20.34 -8.15
C THR A 114 -9.27 20.89 -7.58
N HIS A 115 -8.47 21.55 -8.41
CA HIS A 115 -7.26 22.24 -7.98
C HIS A 115 -7.53 23.35 -6.96
N ALA A 116 -8.59 24.14 -7.15
CA ALA A 116 -9.01 25.17 -6.21
C ALA A 116 -9.49 24.58 -4.88
N LEU A 117 -10.27 23.49 -4.91
CA LEU A 117 -10.69 22.76 -3.71
C LEU A 117 -9.49 22.19 -2.95
N HIS A 118 -8.52 21.62 -3.66
CA HIS A 118 -7.28 21.11 -3.07
C HIS A 118 -6.47 22.23 -2.39
N ALA A 119 -6.27 23.36 -3.09
CA ALA A 119 -5.56 24.51 -2.54
C ALA A 119 -6.27 25.11 -1.32
N LEU A 120 -7.60 25.25 -1.36
CA LEU A 120 -8.39 25.74 -0.23
C LEU A 120 -8.35 24.79 0.97
N SER A 121 -8.42 23.48 0.73
CA SER A 121 -8.27 22.44 1.76
C SER A 121 -6.91 22.52 2.45
N GLN A 122 -5.82 22.67 1.69
CA GLN A 122 -4.47 22.88 2.24
C GLN A 122 -4.34 24.18 3.06
N LEU A 123 -5.17 25.19 2.78
CA LEU A 123 -5.25 26.44 3.54
C LEU A 123 -6.22 26.37 4.74
N GLY A 124 -6.73 25.17 5.04
CA GLY A 124 -7.61 24.90 6.19
C GLY A 124 -9.07 25.32 5.98
N ASP A 125 -9.56 25.38 4.74
CA ASP A 125 -10.97 25.62 4.45
C ASP A 125 -11.78 24.32 4.59
N GLU A 126 -12.54 24.19 5.68
CA GLU A 126 -13.29 22.97 6.02
C GLU A 126 -14.35 22.60 4.96
N GLU A 127 -14.98 23.58 4.32
CA GLU A 127 -16.00 23.34 3.30
C GLU A 127 -15.38 22.81 2.01
N ALA A 128 -14.22 23.35 1.61
CA ALA A 128 -13.44 22.82 0.50
C ALA A 128 -12.95 21.39 0.79
N THR A 129 -12.47 21.11 2.01
CA THR A 129 -12.11 19.76 2.44
C THR A 129 -13.29 18.80 2.32
N LYS A 130 -14.46 19.18 2.84
CA LYS A 130 -15.68 18.36 2.77
C LYS A 130 -16.11 18.07 1.34
N LYS A 131 -16.05 19.07 0.45
CA LYS A 131 -16.37 18.92 -0.98
C LYS A 131 -15.37 18.00 -1.69
N LEU A 132 -14.08 18.16 -1.42
CA LEU A 132 -13.04 17.31 -2.00
C LEU A 132 -13.22 15.86 -1.56
N SER A 133 -13.46 15.61 -0.27
CA SER A 133 -13.74 14.25 0.22
C SER A 133 -15.03 13.67 -0.39
N ALA A 134 -16.06 14.49 -0.62
CA ALA A 134 -17.27 14.03 -1.30
C ALA A 134 -17.03 13.66 -2.77
N GLN A 135 -16.23 14.47 -3.49
CA GLN A 135 -15.83 14.16 -4.87
C GLN A 135 -15.01 12.87 -4.95
N LYS A 136 -14.05 12.68 -4.04
CA LYS A 136 -13.27 11.45 -3.95
C LYS A 136 -14.14 10.23 -3.72
N ARG A 137 -15.08 10.30 -2.77
CA ARG A 137 -16.03 9.20 -2.51
C ARG A 137 -16.87 8.85 -3.74
N GLU A 138 -17.35 9.85 -4.49
CA GLU A 138 -18.11 9.58 -5.72
C GLU A 138 -17.23 8.91 -6.79
N PHE A 139 -15.98 9.35 -6.94
CA PHE A 139 -15.04 8.72 -7.87
C PHE A 139 -14.73 7.27 -7.48
N ILE A 140 -14.43 7.02 -6.20
CA ILE A 140 -14.18 5.67 -5.66
C ILE A 140 -15.38 4.76 -5.87
N LYS A 141 -16.58 5.29 -5.62
CA LYS A 141 -17.83 4.58 -5.85
C LYS A 141 -17.94 4.14 -7.31
N SER A 142 -17.66 5.03 -8.26
CA SER A 142 -17.67 4.68 -9.69
C SER A 142 -16.60 3.64 -10.05
N ASP A 143 -15.40 3.75 -9.47
CA ASP A 143 -14.30 2.80 -9.68
C ASP A 143 -14.62 1.39 -9.13
N CYS A 144 -15.49 1.31 -8.12
CA CYS A 144 -15.88 0.04 -7.48
C CYS A 144 -17.18 -0.58 -8.02
N GLU A 145 -17.91 0.09 -8.92
CA GLU A 145 -19.24 -0.34 -9.40
C GLU A 145 -19.29 -1.79 -9.90
N ASP A 146 -18.20 -2.27 -10.49
CA ASP A 146 -18.09 -3.62 -11.05
C ASP A 146 -17.21 -4.57 -10.22
N TRP A 147 -16.80 -4.16 -9.02
CA TRP A 147 -15.95 -4.94 -8.11
C TRP A 147 -16.71 -5.41 -6.88
N GLY A 148 -16.40 -6.62 -6.43
CA GLY A 148 -16.96 -7.16 -5.19
C GLY A 148 -16.03 -8.18 -4.54
N VAL A 149 -16.22 -8.38 -3.24
CA VAL A 149 -15.63 -9.51 -2.54
C VAL A 149 -16.60 -10.68 -2.59
N PHE A 150 -16.09 -11.82 -3.04
CA PHE A 150 -16.85 -13.04 -3.26
C PHE A 150 -16.29 -14.19 -2.42
N TYR A 151 -17.19 -14.97 -1.85
CA TYR A 151 -16.91 -16.14 -1.04
C TYR A 151 -17.50 -17.37 -1.73
N LEU A 152 -16.67 -18.37 -2.02
CA LEU A 152 -17.14 -19.69 -2.44
C LEU A 152 -17.43 -20.49 -1.18
N LEU A 153 -18.70 -20.84 -0.98
CA LEU A 153 -19.18 -21.51 0.22
C LEU A 153 -19.58 -22.95 -0.10
N GLU A 154 -19.33 -23.85 0.85
CA GLU A 154 -19.98 -25.17 0.90
C GLU A 154 -21.45 -25.02 1.29
N SER A 155 -22.36 -25.75 0.64
CA SER A 155 -23.81 -25.58 0.78
C SER A 155 -24.36 -25.91 2.17
N GLU A 156 -23.75 -26.91 2.82
CA GLU A 156 -24.21 -27.44 4.10
C GLU A 156 -23.55 -26.76 5.30
N SER A 157 -22.22 -26.67 5.31
CA SER A 157 -21.45 -26.11 6.43
C SER A 157 -21.33 -24.59 6.38
N LEU A 158 -21.53 -23.98 5.21
CA LEU A 158 -21.20 -22.57 4.93
C LEU A 158 -19.72 -22.23 5.18
N SER A 159 -18.84 -23.23 5.18
CA SER A 159 -17.41 -23.00 5.27
C SER A 159 -16.91 -22.33 3.98
N VAL A 160 -16.09 -21.29 4.15
CA VAL A 160 -15.46 -20.58 3.04
C VAL A 160 -14.33 -21.41 2.43
N ASP A 161 -14.50 -21.85 1.18
CA ASP A 161 -13.46 -22.54 0.39
C ASP A 161 -12.45 -21.53 -0.20
N ARG A 162 -12.95 -20.37 -0.63
CA ARG A 162 -12.15 -19.31 -1.28
C ARG A 162 -12.76 -17.94 -1.05
N ILE A 163 -11.89 -16.94 -0.97
CA ILE A 163 -12.23 -15.53 -1.04
C ILE A 163 -11.55 -14.94 -2.27
N LYS A 164 -12.28 -14.11 -3.02
CA LYS A 164 -11.75 -13.40 -4.17
C LYS A 164 -12.31 -11.99 -4.24
N LEU A 165 -11.45 -11.04 -4.58
CA LEU A 165 -11.86 -9.75 -5.11
C LEU A 165 -12.03 -9.92 -6.63
N ILE A 166 -13.23 -9.67 -7.16
CA ILE A 166 -13.55 -9.97 -8.56
C ILE A 166 -14.20 -8.76 -9.22
N HIS A 167 -13.68 -8.39 -10.40
CA HIS A 167 -14.42 -7.58 -11.37
C HIS A 167 -15.51 -8.44 -12.01
N PHE A 168 -16.74 -8.34 -11.52
CA PHE A 168 -17.76 -9.38 -11.67
C PHE A 168 -18.52 -9.36 -13.00
N ARG A 169 -18.13 -8.54 -13.98
CA ARG A 169 -18.66 -8.64 -15.37
C ARG A 169 -18.26 -9.94 -16.08
N SER A 170 -17.19 -10.62 -15.66
CA SER A 170 -16.70 -11.85 -16.29
C SER A 170 -17.26 -13.12 -15.63
N ARG A 171 -18.31 -13.70 -16.22
CA ARG A 171 -18.96 -14.94 -15.72
C ARG A 171 -17.99 -16.09 -15.49
N LYS A 172 -16.97 -16.22 -16.33
CA LYS A 172 -15.96 -17.29 -16.26
C LYS A 172 -15.24 -17.36 -14.91
N MET A 173 -15.17 -16.24 -14.19
CA MET A 173 -14.54 -16.16 -12.87
C MET A 173 -15.23 -17.04 -11.82
N PHE A 174 -16.52 -17.32 -12.02
CA PHE A 174 -17.37 -18.09 -11.10
C PHE A 174 -17.44 -19.58 -11.43
N LYS A 175 -16.79 -20.05 -12.50
CA LYS A 175 -16.74 -21.47 -12.91
C LYS A 175 -18.12 -22.13 -13.02
N GLU A 176 -19.12 -21.37 -13.47
CA GLU A 176 -20.53 -21.80 -13.58
C GLU A 176 -21.23 -22.17 -12.26
N TYR A 177 -20.62 -21.91 -11.09
CA TYR A 177 -21.35 -22.00 -9.82
C TYR A 177 -22.39 -20.86 -9.73
N PRO A 178 -23.57 -21.11 -9.13
CA PRO A 178 -24.56 -20.06 -8.88
C PRO A 178 -23.97 -18.94 -8.03
N VAL A 179 -24.32 -17.69 -8.37
CA VAL A 179 -23.81 -16.50 -7.69
C VAL A 179 -24.97 -15.73 -7.07
N PHE A 180 -24.88 -15.50 -5.76
CA PHE A 180 -25.85 -14.74 -5.00
C PHE A 180 -25.28 -13.38 -4.60
N TRP A 181 -25.94 -12.31 -5.00
CA TRP A 181 -25.52 -10.95 -4.68
C TRP A 181 -26.22 -10.46 -3.42
N LEU A 182 -25.44 -10.02 -2.43
CA LEU A 182 -25.94 -9.60 -1.11
C LEU A 182 -26.15 -8.08 -1.02
N GLY A 183 -25.85 -7.33 -2.09
CA GLY A 183 -25.87 -5.87 -2.11
C GLY A 183 -24.65 -5.25 -1.42
N GLU A 184 -24.57 -3.92 -1.44
CA GLU A 184 -23.54 -3.16 -0.73
C GLU A 184 -23.58 -3.44 0.77
N GLN A 185 -22.41 -3.61 1.39
CA GLN A 185 -22.26 -3.77 2.83
C GLN A 185 -21.53 -2.57 3.44
N GLU A 186 -21.97 -2.18 4.63
CA GLU A 186 -21.23 -1.21 5.44
C GLU A 186 -19.85 -1.75 5.79
N THR A 187 -18.86 -0.86 5.78
CA THR A 187 -17.45 -1.19 6.04
C THR A 187 -17.26 -1.97 7.34
N ASN A 188 -18.00 -1.62 8.40
CA ASN A 188 -17.96 -2.33 9.70
C ASN A 188 -18.44 -3.79 9.57
N GLY A 189 -19.56 -4.04 8.87
CA GLY A 189 -20.10 -5.39 8.71
C GLY A 189 -19.18 -6.31 7.89
N SER A 190 -18.59 -5.78 6.83
CA SER A 190 -17.60 -6.50 6.03
C SER A 190 -16.30 -6.77 6.82
N PHE A 191 -15.79 -5.75 7.52
CA PHE A 191 -14.59 -5.87 8.36
C PHE A 191 -14.75 -6.95 9.43
N GLU A 192 -15.84 -6.92 10.21
CA GLU A 192 -16.07 -7.89 11.29
C GLU A 192 -16.18 -9.33 10.77
N TYR A 193 -16.84 -9.53 9.63
CA TYR A 193 -16.95 -10.86 9.02
C TYR A 193 -15.60 -11.42 8.58
N LEU A 194 -14.79 -10.61 7.87
CA LEU A 194 -13.43 -10.98 7.45
C LEU A 194 -12.50 -11.18 8.65
N ALA A 195 -12.60 -10.33 9.68
CA ALA A 195 -11.84 -10.46 10.91
C ALA A 195 -12.15 -11.79 11.63
N GLY A 196 -13.42 -12.18 11.65
CA GLY A 196 -13.87 -13.48 12.15
C GLY A 196 -13.26 -14.66 11.38
N ILE A 197 -13.18 -14.56 10.05
CA ILE A 197 -12.52 -15.57 9.20
C ILE A 197 -11.04 -15.70 9.55
N ILE A 198 -10.32 -14.58 9.65
CA ILE A 198 -8.87 -14.58 9.95
C ILE A 198 -8.57 -15.13 11.35
N GLN A 199 -9.49 -14.95 12.29
CA GLN A 199 -9.33 -15.46 13.67
C GLN A 199 -9.76 -16.93 13.82
N ASN A 200 -10.53 -17.48 12.88
CA ASN A 200 -10.97 -18.86 12.94
C ASN A 200 -9.84 -19.82 12.49
N LYS A 201 -9.44 -20.70 13.42
CA LYS A 201 -8.36 -21.67 13.24
C LYS A 201 -8.68 -22.80 12.25
N GLU A 202 -9.94 -22.95 11.85
CA GLU A 202 -10.37 -23.92 10.85
C GLU A 202 -9.99 -23.49 9.44
N TYR A 203 -9.81 -22.18 9.21
CA TYR A 203 -9.41 -21.66 7.90
C TYR A 203 -7.90 -21.76 7.68
N THR A 204 -7.55 -22.15 6.46
CA THR A 204 -6.15 -22.27 6.02
C THR A 204 -5.65 -20.94 5.44
N GLU A 205 -4.35 -20.85 5.21
CA GLU A 205 -3.70 -19.66 4.64
C GLU A 205 -4.35 -19.23 3.31
N ARG A 206 -4.79 -20.20 2.51
CA ARG A 206 -5.53 -19.99 1.25
C ARG A 206 -6.77 -19.10 1.39
N VAL A 207 -7.44 -19.13 2.55
CA VAL A 207 -8.62 -18.30 2.84
C VAL A 207 -8.21 -17.04 3.60
N ILE A 208 -7.25 -17.16 4.52
CA ILE A 208 -6.83 -16.06 5.38
C ILE A 208 -6.05 -14.97 4.60
N GLU A 209 -5.19 -15.33 3.65
CA GLU A 209 -4.39 -14.35 2.89
C GLU A 209 -5.25 -13.38 2.07
N PRO A 210 -6.23 -13.84 1.25
CA PRO A 210 -7.13 -12.91 0.59
C PRO A 210 -8.00 -12.11 1.56
N ALA A 211 -8.36 -12.67 2.72
CA ALA A 211 -9.10 -11.92 3.74
C ALA A 211 -8.27 -10.76 4.31
N ILE A 212 -6.97 -10.97 4.58
CA ILE A 212 -6.04 -9.92 5.02
C ILE A 212 -5.94 -8.83 3.97
N PHE A 213 -5.77 -9.22 2.70
CA PHE A 213 -5.75 -8.27 1.60
C PHE A 213 -7.03 -7.43 1.56
N VAL A 214 -8.21 -8.06 1.59
CA VAL A 214 -9.48 -7.32 1.54
C VAL A 214 -9.66 -6.42 2.76
N ILE A 215 -9.29 -6.86 3.97
CA ILE A 215 -9.26 -5.98 5.16
C ILE A 215 -8.37 -4.76 4.94
N SER A 216 -7.22 -4.92 4.29
CA SER A 216 -6.31 -3.80 4.01
C SER A 216 -6.92 -2.76 3.07
N LEU A 217 -8.00 -3.08 2.37
CA LEU A 217 -8.74 -2.15 1.53
C LEU A 217 -9.83 -1.39 2.32
N HIS A 218 -10.17 -1.76 3.55
CA HIS A 218 -11.29 -1.17 4.29
C HIS A 218 -10.91 0.14 4.97
N ASP A 219 -11.75 1.17 4.80
CA ASP A 219 -11.71 2.40 5.61
C ASP A 219 -12.35 2.17 6.97
N HIS A 220 -11.67 1.42 7.82
CA HIS A 220 -12.13 1.07 9.16
C HIS A 220 -11.09 1.48 10.21
N PRO A 221 -11.51 2.13 11.31
CA PRO A 221 -10.58 2.63 12.34
C PRO A 221 -9.73 1.53 12.99
N GLN A 222 -10.17 0.27 12.90
CA GLN A 222 -9.42 -0.86 13.45
C GLN A 222 -8.50 -1.55 12.42
N THR A 223 -8.53 -1.19 11.13
CA THR A 223 -7.74 -1.88 10.09
C THR A 223 -6.26 -1.94 10.44
N ILE A 224 -5.65 -0.80 10.77
CA ILE A 224 -4.21 -0.71 11.11
C ILE A 224 -3.88 -1.55 12.35
N GLY A 225 -4.62 -1.36 13.45
CA GLY A 225 -4.38 -2.08 14.70
C GLY A 225 -4.63 -3.59 14.57
N PHE A 226 -5.60 -3.99 13.76
CA PHE A 226 -5.87 -5.40 13.48
C PHE A 226 -4.74 -6.05 12.68
N LEU A 227 -4.30 -5.44 11.57
CA LEU A 227 -3.18 -5.96 10.78
C LEU A 227 -1.88 -5.99 11.61
N GLN A 228 -1.64 -4.97 12.44
CA GLN A 228 -0.52 -4.95 13.37
C GLN A 228 -0.58 -6.13 14.35
N LYS A 229 -1.75 -6.41 14.93
CA LYS A 229 -1.96 -7.54 15.84
C LYS A 229 -1.73 -8.90 15.14
N ILE A 230 -2.16 -9.04 13.89
CA ILE A 230 -1.93 -10.26 13.11
C ILE A 230 -0.44 -10.43 12.80
N ALA A 231 0.24 -9.38 12.34
CA ALA A 231 1.67 -9.38 12.04
C ALA A 231 2.55 -9.69 13.28
N GLY A 232 2.23 -9.10 14.43
CA GLY A 232 2.94 -9.35 15.71
C GLY A 232 2.46 -10.57 16.49
N GLY A 233 1.46 -11.29 15.96
CA GLY A 233 0.75 -12.34 16.68
C GLY A 233 1.39 -13.73 16.59
N LYS A 234 0.59 -14.75 16.92
CA LYS A 234 0.98 -16.18 16.90
C LYS A 234 0.52 -16.92 15.63
N GLN A 235 0.18 -16.18 14.58
CA GLN A 235 -0.19 -16.76 13.29
C GLN A 235 1.03 -17.41 12.62
N THR A 236 0.81 -18.17 11.55
CA THR A 236 1.91 -18.74 10.75
C THR A 236 2.79 -17.63 10.16
N ALA A 237 4.03 -17.97 9.81
CA ALA A 237 4.97 -16.99 9.27
C ALA A 237 4.41 -16.27 8.03
N GLU A 238 3.76 -17.00 7.13
CA GLU A 238 3.20 -16.42 5.90
C GLU A 238 2.05 -15.45 6.18
N ILE A 239 1.13 -15.79 7.09
CA ILE A 239 0.04 -14.89 7.51
C ILE A 239 0.58 -13.63 8.19
N ARG A 240 1.61 -13.76 9.03
CA ARG A 240 2.26 -12.62 9.68
C ARG A 240 2.93 -11.71 8.65
N LYS A 241 3.66 -12.29 7.70
CA LYS A 241 4.34 -11.56 6.62
C LYS A 241 3.35 -10.84 5.70
N SER A 242 2.24 -11.50 5.36
CA SER A 242 1.14 -10.93 4.58
C SER A 242 0.52 -9.72 5.30
N ALA A 243 0.21 -9.85 6.58
CA ALA A 243 -0.32 -8.74 7.37
C ALA A 243 0.65 -7.55 7.47
N ALA A 244 1.95 -7.79 7.65
CA ALA A 244 2.96 -6.74 7.67
C ALA A 244 3.11 -6.05 6.29
N PHE A 245 3.09 -6.84 5.21
CA PHE A 245 3.15 -6.32 3.84
C PHE A 245 1.97 -5.38 3.58
N TRP A 246 0.74 -5.85 3.82
CA TRP A 246 -0.47 -5.07 3.58
C TRP A 246 -0.61 -3.88 4.51
N LEU A 247 -0.13 -3.96 5.75
CA LEU A 247 0.00 -2.80 6.63
C LEU A 247 0.92 -1.72 6.02
N GLY A 248 1.99 -2.12 5.33
CA GLY A 248 2.87 -1.20 4.59
C GLY A 248 2.24 -0.57 3.34
N GLN A 249 1.15 -1.17 2.83
CA GLN A 249 0.37 -0.62 1.72
C GLN A 249 -0.71 0.37 2.19
N ILE A 250 -0.87 0.59 3.50
CA ILE A 250 -1.76 1.63 4.04
C ILE A 250 -0.92 2.91 4.19
N PRO A 251 -1.26 4.03 3.52
CA PRO A 251 -0.58 5.29 3.71
C PRO A 251 -0.96 5.92 5.05
N GLY A 252 -0.17 6.89 5.49
CA GLY A 252 -0.41 7.63 6.73
C GLY A 252 0.63 7.34 7.81
N ASP A 253 0.62 8.20 8.83
CA ASP A 253 1.59 8.12 9.92
C ASP A 253 1.29 6.98 10.89
N ASP A 254 0.01 6.61 11.06
CA ASP A 254 -0.41 5.55 11.99
C ASP A 254 0.04 4.16 11.52
N SER A 255 -0.08 3.86 10.22
CA SER A 255 0.40 2.60 9.64
C SER A 255 1.93 2.51 9.67
N PHE A 256 2.62 3.62 9.40
CA PHE A 256 4.08 3.71 9.54
C PHE A 256 4.52 3.49 10.99
N ALA A 257 3.86 4.14 11.96
CA ALA A 257 4.15 3.96 13.38
C ALA A 257 3.90 2.51 13.82
N ALA A 258 2.84 1.88 13.30
CA ALA A 258 2.56 0.47 13.56
C ALA A 258 3.67 -0.46 13.05
N LEU A 259 4.20 -0.23 11.83
CA LEU A 259 5.36 -0.97 11.29
C LEU A 259 6.64 -0.74 12.10
N ALA A 260 6.93 0.51 12.48
CA ALA A 260 8.09 0.82 13.31
C ALA A 260 8.01 0.15 14.69
N GLY A 261 6.81 0.10 15.29
CA GLY A 261 6.53 -0.64 16.51
C GLY A 261 6.73 -2.15 16.34
N LEU A 262 6.19 -2.74 15.25
CA LEU A 262 6.40 -4.15 14.93
C LEU A 262 7.87 -4.51 14.82
N PHE A 263 8.66 -3.70 14.11
CA PHE A 263 10.09 -3.94 13.96
C PHE A 263 10.82 -3.94 15.31
N LYS A 264 10.46 -3.00 16.19
CA LYS A 264 11.08 -2.85 17.51
C LYS A 264 10.84 -4.07 18.41
N ASP A 265 9.64 -4.64 18.35
CA ASP A 265 9.24 -5.75 19.23
C ASP A 265 9.58 -7.13 18.64
N GLU A 266 9.90 -7.20 17.35
CA GLU A 266 10.22 -8.45 16.66
C GLU A 266 11.61 -8.99 17.01
N LYS A 267 11.71 -10.31 17.19
CA LYS A 267 12.95 -11.03 17.50
C LYS A 267 13.36 -12.02 16.40
N ASN A 268 12.40 -12.51 15.62
CA ASN A 268 12.65 -13.39 14.50
C ASN A 268 13.24 -12.59 13.33
N ARG A 269 14.44 -12.99 12.88
CA ARG A 269 15.17 -12.31 11.80
C ARG A 269 14.37 -12.24 10.50
N ASP A 270 13.81 -13.37 10.05
CA ASP A 270 13.06 -13.42 8.79
C ASP A 270 11.86 -12.46 8.82
N MET A 271 11.17 -12.36 9.96
CA MET A 271 10.07 -11.42 10.13
C MET A 271 10.57 -9.96 10.20
N LYS A 272 11.71 -9.68 10.85
CA LYS A 272 12.33 -8.34 10.78
C LYS A 272 12.64 -7.95 9.34
N GLU A 273 13.20 -8.86 8.54
CA GLU A 273 13.47 -8.61 7.12
C GLU A 273 12.19 -8.26 6.34
N GLN A 274 11.10 -8.99 6.60
CA GLN A 274 9.80 -8.68 6.01
C GLN A 274 9.27 -7.31 6.45
N ILE A 275 9.41 -6.95 7.73
CA ILE A 275 8.97 -5.64 8.22
C ILE A 275 9.82 -4.52 7.61
N ILE A 276 11.13 -4.71 7.44
CA ILE A 276 12.01 -3.77 6.72
C ILE A 276 11.53 -3.61 5.28
N PHE A 277 11.20 -4.72 4.60
CA PHE A 277 10.65 -4.65 3.26
C PHE A 277 9.34 -3.83 3.24
N ALA A 278 8.40 -4.10 4.14
CA ALA A 278 7.16 -3.33 4.24
C ALA A 278 7.42 -1.83 4.52
N ILE A 279 8.38 -1.49 5.39
CA ILE A 279 8.82 -0.10 5.65
C ILE A 279 9.37 0.53 4.37
N SER A 280 10.21 -0.19 3.61
CA SER A 280 10.81 0.34 2.37
C SER A 280 9.79 0.66 1.27
N GLN A 281 8.64 -0.02 1.27
CA GLN A 281 7.55 0.21 0.32
C GLN A 281 6.52 1.24 0.81
N HIS A 282 6.65 1.72 2.05
CA HIS A 282 5.71 2.65 2.64
C HIS A 282 5.87 4.05 2.04
N GLY A 283 4.77 4.78 1.86
CA GLY A 283 4.76 6.14 1.30
C GLY A 283 5.15 7.26 2.27
N SER A 284 5.77 6.96 3.42
CA SER A 284 6.06 7.97 4.45
C SER A 284 7.42 8.60 4.21
N GLU A 285 7.53 9.91 4.39
CA GLU A 285 8.82 10.63 4.35
C GLU A 285 9.81 10.15 5.45
N LYS A 286 9.29 9.47 6.48
CA LYS A 286 10.07 8.92 7.60
C LYS A 286 10.78 7.59 7.26
N VAL A 287 10.49 6.99 6.10
CA VAL A 287 11.07 5.70 5.70
C VAL A 287 12.60 5.73 5.69
N THR A 288 13.19 6.76 5.06
CA THR A 288 14.65 6.89 4.99
C THR A 288 15.26 6.94 6.38
N ASP A 289 14.72 7.78 7.27
CA ASP A 289 15.26 7.94 8.63
C ASP A 289 15.16 6.65 9.46
N GLN A 290 14.06 5.92 9.30
CA GLN A 290 13.88 4.64 9.98
C GLN A 290 14.84 3.57 9.45
N LEU A 291 15.06 3.48 8.13
CA LEU A 291 16.02 2.54 7.56
C LEU A 291 17.46 2.89 7.94
N VAL A 292 17.83 4.17 7.96
CA VAL A 292 19.15 4.63 8.43
C VAL A 292 19.35 4.26 9.91
N LYS A 293 18.34 4.47 10.75
CA LYS A 293 18.39 4.04 12.14
C LYS A 293 18.65 2.54 12.27
N ILE A 294 17.94 1.72 11.50
CA ILE A 294 18.13 0.26 11.51
C ILE A 294 19.53 -0.12 11.03
N ALA A 295 19.99 0.45 9.92
CA ALA A 295 21.33 0.22 9.36
C ALA A 295 22.45 0.55 10.36
N ASN A 296 22.28 1.60 11.16
CA ASN A 296 23.30 2.06 12.11
C ASN A 296 23.26 1.36 13.47
N SER A 297 22.12 0.81 13.89
CA SER A 297 21.92 0.44 15.31
C SER A 297 21.31 -0.93 15.60
N ASP A 298 20.81 -1.68 14.59
CA ASP A 298 20.32 -3.03 14.87
C ASP A 298 21.49 -3.95 15.27
N PRO A 299 21.38 -4.75 16.34
CA PRO A 299 22.46 -5.63 16.78
C PRO A 299 22.74 -6.79 15.80
N ASP A 300 21.81 -7.09 14.89
CA ASP A 300 21.99 -8.17 13.91
C ASP A 300 22.53 -7.62 12.59
N PHE A 301 23.73 -8.05 12.23
CA PHE A 301 24.41 -7.67 10.99
C PHE A 301 23.59 -7.91 9.73
N GLU A 302 22.82 -8.99 9.65
CA GLU A 302 22.01 -9.29 8.46
C GLU A 302 20.83 -8.31 8.33
N ILE A 303 20.27 -7.87 9.46
CA ILE A 303 19.21 -6.86 9.51
C ILE A 303 19.74 -5.49 9.08
N ARG A 304 20.94 -5.12 9.53
CA ARG A 304 21.64 -3.91 9.08
C ARG A 304 21.87 -3.93 7.58
N LYS A 305 22.38 -5.04 7.03
CA LYS A 305 22.59 -5.24 5.58
C LYS A 305 21.29 -5.11 4.80
N LYS A 306 20.18 -5.66 5.31
CA LYS A 306 18.87 -5.55 4.67
C LYS A 306 18.40 -4.09 4.59
N ALA A 307 18.57 -3.31 5.65
CA ALA A 307 18.23 -1.89 5.64
C ALA A 307 19.09 -1.10 4.64
N ILE A 308 20.40 -1.37 4.59
CA ILE A 308 21.33 -0.78 3.60
C ILE A 308 20.94 -1.13 2.17
N PHE A 309 20.57 -2.39 1.92
CA PHE A 309 20.08 -2.84 0.62
C PHE A 309 18.89 -2.00 0.16
N TRP A 310 17.87 -1.82 1.02
CA TRP A 310 16.68 -1.05 0.67
C TRP A 310 16.98 0.45 0.52
N LEU A 311 17.87 1.04 1.32
CA LEU A 311 18.37 2.41 1.10
C LEU A 311 18.98 2.56 -0.31
N GLY A 312 19.69 1.55 -0.80
CA GLY A 312 20.24 1.52 -2.17
C GLY A 312 19.18 1.42 -3.27
N GLN A 313 18.02 0.81 -3.01
CA GLN A 313 16.93 0.68 -3.99
C GLN A 313 16.04 1.93 -4.08
N MET A 314 16.10 2.78 -3.06
CA MET A 314 15.37 4.04 -2.98
C MET A 314 16.00 5.10 -3.89
N ALA A 315 15.21 6.10 -4.26
CA ALA A 315 15.71 7.28 -4.96
C ALA A 315 15.89 8.43 -3.97
N GLY A 316 16.80 9.34 -4.29
CA GLY A 316 17.00 10.60 -3.54
C GLY A 316 18.43 10.81 -3.09
N ARG A 317 18.79 12.08 -2.86
CA ARG A 317 20.13 12.46 -2.38
C ARG A 317 20.36 12.02 -0.93
N LYS A 318 19.32 12.08 -0.09
CA LYS A 318 19.38 11.70 1.33
C LYS A 318 19.78 10.24 1.55
N THR A 319 19.36 9.33 0.68
CA THR A 319 19.74 7.90 0.77
C THR A 319 21.20 7.70 0.39
N LEU A 320 21.70 8.41 -0.63
CA LEU A 320 23.13 8.40 -0.97
C LEU A 320 24.01 8.98 0.14
N GLU A 321 23.62 10.11 0.73
CA GLU A 321 24.33 10.73 1.85
C GLU A 321 24.45 9.75 3.02
N ALA A 322 23.34 9.13 3.42
CA ALA A 322 23.35 8.16 4.50
C ALA A 322 24.21 6.92 4.19
N LEU A 323 24.20 6.43 2.95
CA LEU A 323 25.06 5.32 2.54
C LEU A 323 26.55 5.71 2.56
N GLY A 324 26.88 6.94 2.16
CA GLY A 324 28.23 7.50 2.26
C GLY A 324 28.70 7.59 3.72
N ASP A 325 27.84 8.08 4.61
CA ASP A 325 28.13 8.15 6.05
C ASP A 325 28.41 6.76 6.64
N ILE A 326 27.61 5.74 6.27
CA ILE A 326 27.84 4.35 6.68
C ILE A 326 29.17 3.84 6.14
N ALA A 327 29.46 4.07 4.85
CA ALA A 327 30.71 3.64 4.24
C ALA A 327 31.97 4.26 4.88
N GLU A 328 31.87 5.50 5.37
CA GLU A 328 32.97 6.18 6.04
C GLU A 328 33.10 5.77 7.51
N SER A 329 31.99 5.82 8.26
CA SER A 329 32.01 5.90 9.71
C SER A 329 31.68 4.61 10.47
N ASP A 330 31.19 3.55 9.81
CA ASP A 330 30.86 2.31 10.52
C ASP A 330 32.10 1.71 11.23
N ASP A 331 31.90 0.88 12.24
CA ASP A 331 33.04 0.14 12.81
C ASP A 331 33.34 -1.12 11.98
N GLU A 332 32.32 -1.66 11.31
CA GLU A 332 32.36 -2.99 10.75
C GLU A 332 32.61 -2.93 9.23
N THR A 333 33.77 -3.43 8.82
CA THR A 333 34.22 -3.34 7.42
C THR A 333 33.24 -4.02 6.46
N GLU A 334 32.59 -5.10 6.88
CA GLU A 334 31.56 -5.76 6.08
C GLU A 334 30.36 -4.84 5.83
N ILE A 335 29.94 -4.05 6.82
CA ILE A 335 28.84 -3.09 6.66
C ILE A 335 29.25 -1.95 5.74
N LYS A 336 30.47 -1.41 5.90
CA LYS A 336 31.00 -0.39 4.96
C LYS A 336 30.95 -0.88 3.52
N THR A 337 31.44 -2.09 3.28
CA THR A 337 31.51 -2.66 1.92
C THR A 337 30.13 -2.99 1.34
N ASN A 338 29.14 -3.31 2.17
CA ASN A 338 27.74 -3.40 1.74
C ASN A 338 27.15 -2.03 1.38
N ALA A 339 27.49 -0.96 2.10
CA ALA A 339 27.10 0.39 1.72
C ALA A 339 27.71 0.80 0.38
N ILE A 340 28.98 0.46 0.11
CA ILE A 340 29.59 0.67 -1.22
C ILE A 340 28.80 -0.04 -2.33
N PHE A 341 28.40 -1.29 -2.10
CA PHE A 341 27.57 -2.01 -3.07
C PHE A 341 26.23 -1.31 -3.28
N ALA A 342 25.54 -0.91 -2.21
CA ALA A 342 24.28 -0.19 -2.30
C ALA A 342 24.41 1.15 -3.06
N ILE A 343 25.49 1.90 -2.84
CA ILE A 343 25.79 3.13 -3.61
C ILE A 343 25.92 2.80 -5.10
N SER A 344 26.62 1.72 -5.46
CA SER A 344 26.79 1.33 -6.87
C SER A 344 25.48 0.98 -7.58
N GLN A 345 24.48 0.47 -6.84
CA GLN A 345 23.17 0.10 -7.37
C GLN A 345 22.14 1.24 -7.29
N HIS A 346 22.54 2.41 -6.76
CA HIS A 346 21.62 3.50 -6.50
C HIS A 346 21.07 4.11 -7.80
N LYS A 347 19.81 4.55 -7.80
CA LYS A 347 19.16 5.10 -9.00
C LYS A 347 19.80 6.38 -9.52
N ASP A 348 20.34 7.19 -8.61
CA ASP A 348 21.10 8.41 -8.92
C ASP A 348 22.58 8.07 -9.22
N GLN A 349 22.81 7.52 -10.41
CA GLN A 349 24.13 7.02 -10.84
C GLN A 349 25.17 8.14 -10.97
N GLU A 350 24.76 9.35 -11.35
CA GLU A 350 25.67 10.47 -11.56
C GLU A 350 26.44 10.78 -10.28
N HIS A 351 25.72 10.97 -9.17
CA HIS A 351 26.34 11.28 -7.90
C HIS A 351 26.85 10.04 -7.15
N ALA A 352 26.29 8.85 -7.41
CA ALA A 352 26.83 7.61 -6.88
C ALA A 352 28.27 7.38 -7.36
N VAL A 353 28.55 7.63 -8.65
CA VAL A 353 29.91 7.55 -9.22
C VAL A 353 30.86 8.55 -8.54
N GLU A 354 30.41 9.79 -8.33
CA GLU A 354 31.22 10.81 -7.64
C GLU A 354 31.57 10.39 -6.21
N LEU A 355 30.58 9.91 -5.46
CA LEU A 355 30.77 9.43 -4.09
C LEU A 355 31.71 8.22 -4.05
N LEU A 356 31.58 7.27 -4.97
CA LEU A 356 32.50 6.13 -5.04
C LEU A 356 33.93 6.57 -5.37
N MET A 357 34.12 7.56 -6.24
CA MET A 357 35.45 8.12 -6.54
C MET A 357 36.07 8.79 -5.31
N ASP A 358 35.27 9.55 -4.55
CA ASP A 358 35.70 10.19 -3.32
C ASP A 358 36.14 9.16 -2.26
N ILE A 359 35.29 8.15 -2.01
CA ILE A 359 35.59 7.05 -1.09
C ILE A 359 36.87 6.31 -1.52
N ALA A 360 37.01 6.01 -2.82
CA ALA A 360 38.17 5.32 -3.36
C ALA A 360 39.49 6.08 -3.17
N ARG A 361 39.45 7.41 -3.08
CA ARG A 361 40.63 8.25 -2.80
C ARG A 361 40.91 8.39 -1.31
N HIS A 362 39.89 8.68 -0.52
CA HIS A 362 40.08 9.27 0.81
C HIS A 362 39.80 8.32 1.97
N ASN A 363 39.01 7.25 1.77
CA ASN A 363 38.61 6.39 2.88
C ASN A 363 39.83 5.71 3.52
N LYS A 364 39.90 5.71 4.86
CA LYS A 364 41.07 5.19 5.59
C LYS A 364 41.23 3.67 5.46
N ASN A 365 40.14 2.94 5.29
CA ASN A 365 40.15 1.48 5.19
C ASN A 365 40.47 1.04 3.75
N SER A 366 41.59 0.30 3.58
CA SER A 366 42.02 -0.15 2.25
C SER A 366 41.05 -1.11 1.58
N GLU A 367 40.33 -1.93 2.33
CA GLU A 367 39.34 -2.86 1.76
C GLU A 367 38.13 -2.10 1.23
N VAL A 368 37.71 -1.02 1.91
CA VAL A 368 36.64 -0.13 1.44
C VAL A 368 37.08 0.58 0.15
N ARG A 369 38.30 1.13 0.09
CA ARG A 369 38.84 1.74 -1.15
C ARG A 369 38.87 0.74 -2.31
N LYS A 370 39.37 -0.49 -2.09
CA LYS A 370 39.38 -1.54 -3.10
C LYS A 370 37.97 -1.88 -3.59
N LYS A 371 37.00 -1.96 -2.68
CA LYS A 371 35.61 -2.25 -3.03
C LYS A 371 34.98 -1.12 -3.84
N ALA A 372 35.27 0.14 -3.51
CA ALA A 372 34.83 1.30 -4.27
C ALA A 372 35.44 1.29 -5.69
N MET A 373 36.74 1.03 -5.82
CA MET A 373 37.41 0.84 -7.12
C MET A 373 36.78 -0.29 -7.95
N PHE A 374 36.50 -1.44 -7.31
CA PHE A 374 35.86 -2.58 -7.98
C PHE A 374 34.49 -2.19 -8.57
N TRP A 375 33.62 -1.56 -7.77
CA TRP A 375 32.29 -1.18 -8.23
C TRP A 375 32.31 -0.02 -9.23
N LEU A 376 33.22 0.95 -9.09
CA LEU A 376 33.48 1.94 -10.14
C LEU A 376 33.85 1.29 -11.47
N GLY A 377 34.63 0.21 -11.45
CA GLY A 377 34.97 -0.54 -12.66
C GLY A 377 33.79 -1.28 -13.29
N GLN A 378 32.71 -1.51 -12.54
CA GLN A 378 31.45 -2.03 -13.08
C GLN A 378 30.55 -0.93 -13.62
N THR A 379 30.87 0.33 -13.36
CA THR A 379 30.16 1.45 -13.98
C THR A 379 30.66 1.62 -15.42
N ALA A 380 29.75 1.91 -16.34
CA ALA A 380 30.09 2.30 -17.71
C ALA A 380 30.40 3.81 -17.82
N ASP A 381 30.73 4.47 -16.69
CA ASP A 381 30.90 5.92 -16.62
C ASP A 381 32.32 6.34 -17.07
N PRO A 382 32.47 7.21 -18.08
CA PRO A 382 33.78 7.69 -18.53
C PRO A 382 34.63 8.36 -17.45
N ARG A 383 33.99 8.95 -16.42
CA ARG A 383 34.67 9.57 -15.28
C ARG A 383 35.46 8.54 -14.48
N ALA A 384 34.96 7.31 -14.36
CA ALA A 384 35.67 6.22 -13.70
C ALA A 384 36.97 5.85 -14.46
N VAL A 385 36.95 5.88 -15.80
CA VAL A 385 38.14 5.64 -16.63
C VAL A 385 39.18 6.74 -16.42
N ALA A 386 38.76 8.01 -16.43
CA ALA A 386 39.66 9.14 -16.16
C ALA A 386 40.26 9.04 -14.76
N PHE A 387 39.45 8.66 -13.78
CA PHE A 387 39.89 8.41 -12.41
C PHE A 387 40.96 7.31 -12.31
N PHE A 388 40.73 6.14 -12.90
CA PHE A 388 41.72 5.06 -12.88
C PHE A 388 43.03 5.44 -13.56
N LYS A 389 42.98 6.20 -14.65
CA LYS A 389 44.20 6.72 -15.31
C LYS A 389 45.01 7.63 -14.38
N GLN A 390 44.34 8.48 -13.62
CA GLN A 390 45.02 9.35 -12.65
C GLN A 390 45.70 8.53 -11.55
N VAL A 391 44.99 7.56 -10.98
CA VAL A 391 45.47 6.71 -9.88
C VAL A 391 46.64 5.81 -10.31
N LEU A 392 46.76 5.46 -11.59
CA LEU A 392 47.87 4.66 -12.12
C LEU A 392 49.15 5.47 -12.39
N VAL A 393 49.05 6.80 -12.41
CA VAL A 393 50.16 7.70 -12.76
C VAL A 393 50.69 8.45 -11.53
N GLU A 394 49.87 8.58 -10.48
CA GLU A 394 50.28 8.99 -9.11
C GLU A 394 50.93 7.82 -8.35
#